data_AF-A0A931HVG3-F1
#
_entry.id   AF-A0A931HVG3-F1
#
_cell.length_a   1.000
_cell.length_b   1.000
_cell.length_c   1.000
_cell.angle_alpha   90.00
_cell.angle_beta   90.00
_cell.angle_gamma   90.00
#
_symmetry.space_group_name_H-M   'P 1'
#
loop_
_entity.id
_entity.type
_entity.pdbx_description
1 polymer ?
#
loop_
_entity_poly.entity_id
_entity_poly.type
_entity_poly.pdbx_seq_one_letter_code
_entity_poly.pdbx_strand_id
1 'polypeptide(L)'
;MRHPHENYIKAQLATLLLAVFLAVLGLFQLDHQWIILLMFYVLATSFLFEALVESKKQQMVNSIIQLLRALIIVLFTTILYF
;
A
#
# COMPACT_ATOMS: atom_id res chain seq x y z
N MET A 1 22.72 13.76 9.86
CA MET A 1 22.62 14.03 8.41
C MET A 1 21.20 13.65 7.99
N ARG A 2 20.32 14.62 7.71
CA ARG A 2 18.90 14.39 7.36
C ARG A 2 18.85 13.83 5.93
N HIS A 3 18.58 12.53 5.78
CA HIS A 3 18.39 11.95 4.45
C HIS A 3 16.99 12.34 3.93
N PRO A 4 16.88 12.99 2.76
CA PRO A 4 15.60 13.47 2.22
C PRO A 4 14.57 12.36 1.91
N HIS A 5 14.92 11.10 2.11
CA HIS A 5 14.06 9.92 1.88
C HIS A 5 13.39 9.37 3.14
N GLU A 6 13.79 9.82 4.34
CA GLU A 6 13.27 9.28 5.60
C GLU A 6 11.76 9.48 5.76
N ASN A 7 11.22 10.59 5.26
CA ASN A 7 9.79 10.89 5.38
C ASN A 7 8.93 9.93 4.54
N TYR A 8 9.38 9.57 3.34
CA TYR A 8 8.65 8.64 2.47
C TYR A 8 8.70 7.21 3.01
N ILE A 9 9.85 6.80 3.55
CA ILE A 9 10.01 5.50 4.21
C ILE A 9 9.14 5.44 5.47
N LYS A 10 9.09 6.51 6.27
CA LYS A 10 8.17 6.61 7.42
C LYS A 10 6.71 6.57 7.00
N ALA A 11 6.33 7.25 5.90
CA ALA A 11 4.98 7.21 5.37
C ALA A 11 4.60 5.79 4.91
N GLN A 12 5.50 5.10 4.18
CA GLN A 12 5.31 3.70 3.77
C GLN A 12 5.12 2.77 4.99
N LEU A 13 5.99 2.90 6.01
CA LEU A 13 5.87 2.10 7.24
C LEU A 13 4.58 2.41 8.00
N ALA A 14 4.16 3.68 8.04
CA ALA A 14 2.89 4.08 8.65
C ALA A 14 1.69 3.50 7.90
N THR A 15 1.69 3.51 6.57
CA THR A 15 0.62 2.88 5.77
C THR A 15 0.61 1.37 5.93
N LEU A 16 1.78 0.74 6.06
CA LEU A 16 1.89 -0.70 6.26
C LEU A 16 1.36 -1.10 7.65
N LEU A 17 1.72 -0.35 8.69
CA LEU A 17 1.16 -0.52 10.04
C LEU A 17 -0.36 -0.31 10.04
N LEU A 18 -0.85 0.69 9.33
CA LEU A 18 -2.29 0.94 9.19
C LEU A 18 -2.99 -0.21 8.48
N ALA A 19 -2.40 -0.76 7.41
CA ALA A 19 -2.93 -1.93 6.72
C ALA A 19 -3.02 -3.16 7.64
N VAL A 20 -2.00 -3.39 8.48
CA VAL A 20 -2.02 -4.48 9.47
C VAL A 20 -3.13 -4.26 10.50
N PHE A 21 -3.29 -3.02 10.99
CA PHE A 21 -4.36 -2.70 11.94
C PHE A 21 -5.74 -2.93 11.33
N LEU A 22 -5.95 -2.50 10.09
CA LEU A 22 -7.19 -2.74 9.34
C LEU A 22 -7.43 -4.23 9.08
N ALA A 23 -6.39 -5.01 8.80
CA ALA A 23 -6.49 -6.45 8.64
C ALA A 23 -6.99 -7.12 9.93
N VAL A 24 -6.42 -6.73 11.08
CA VAL A 24 -6.84 -7.24 12.39
C VAL A 24 -8.30 -6.87 12.66
N LEU A 25 -8.71 -5.62 12.40
CA LEU A 25 -10.10 -5.20 12.57
C LEU A 25 -11.06 -5.95 11.64
N GLY A 26 -10.67 -6.15 10.37
CA GLY A 26 -11.45 -6.89 9.39
C GLY A 26 -11.70 -8.36 9.79
N LEU A 27 -10.75 -8.99 10.50
CA LEU A 27 -10.93 -10.35 11.03
C LEU A 27 -12.04 -10.42 12.09
N PHE A 28 -12.24 -9.36 12.88
CA PHE A 28 -13.28 -9.31 13.91
C PHE A 28 -14.64 -8.82 13.38
N GLN A 29 -14.66 -8.12 12.23
CA GLN A 29 -15.87 -7.55 11.61
C GLN A 29 -16.05 -8.03 10.16
N LEU A 30 -16.04 -9.35 9.96
CA LEU A 30 -16.20 -10.01 8.65
C LEU A 30 -17.46 -9.60 7.87
N ASP A 31 -18.50 -9.13 8.55
CA ASP A 31 -19.73 -8.62 7.91
C ASP A 31 -19.50 -7.32 7.11
N HIS A 32 -18.45 -6.56 7.43
CA HIS A 32 -18.15 -5.30 6.76
C HIS A 32 -17.13 -5.51 5.64
N GLN A 33 -17.58 -6.07 4.52
CA GLN A 33 -16.76 -6.29 3.31
C GLN A 33 -16.02 -5.02 2.83
N TRP A 34 -16.58 -3.84 3.11
CA TRP A 34 -15.95 -2.54 2.84
C TRP A 34 -14.63 -2.32 3.59
N ILE A 35 -14.46 -2.87 4.80
CA ILE A 35 -13.20 -2.74 5.60
C ILE A 35 -12.07 -3.48 4.90
N ILE A 36 -12.37 -4.65 4.32
CA ILE A 36 -11.41 -5.45 3.57
C ILE A 36 -10.98 -4.69 2.31
N LEU A 37 -11.92 -4.06 1.60
CA LEU A 37 -11.62 -3.22 0.44
C LEU A 37 -10.74 -2.01 0.82
N LEU A 38 -11.05 -1.35 1.93
CA LEU A 38 -10.25 -0.24 2.46
C LEU A 38 -8.83 -0.70 2.83
N MET A 39 -8.68 -1.87 3.47
CA MET A 39 -7.38 -2.47 3.77
C MET A 39 -6.54 -2.66 2.50
N PHE A 40 -7.14 -3.20 1.44
CA PHE A 40 -6.44 -3.39 0.17
C PHE A 40 -6.03 -2.08 -0.51
N TYR A 41 -6.85 -1.03 -0.42
CA TYR A 41 -6.48 0.30 -0.91
C TYR A 41 -5.36 0.95 -0.10
N VAL A 42 -5.33 0.77 1.22
CA VAL A 42 -4.20 1.21 2.05
C VAL A 42 -2.92 0.44 1.68
N LEU A 43 -3.03 -0.86 1.41
CA LEU A 43 -1.92 -1.69 0.92
C LEU A 43 -1.40 -1.22 -0.46
N ALA A 44 -2.30 -0.93 -1.40
CA ALA A 44 -1.93 -0.37 -2.70
C ALA A 44 -1.22 0.99 -2.55
N THR A 45 -1.70 1.82 -1.63
CA THR A 45 -1.09 3.12 -1.31
C THR A 45 0.33 2.94 -0.72
N SER A 46 0.55 1.92 0.11
CA SER A 46 1.89 1.58 0.60
C SER A 46 2.86 1.25 -0.54
N PHE A 47 2.41 0.50 -1.55
CA PHE A 47 3.22 0.20 -2.74
C PHE A 47 3.47 1.44 -3.62
N LEU A 48 2.55 2.40 -3.65
CA LEU A 48 2.79 3.69 -4.33
C LEU A 48 3.89 4.49 -3.62
N PHE A 49 3.89 4.53 -2.29
CA PHE A 49 4.98 5.18 -1.54
C PHE A 49 6.32 4.50 -1.77
N GLU A 50 6.35 3.17 -1.82
CA GLU A 50 7.54 2.40 -2.17
C GLU A 50 8.00 2.73 -3.60
N ALA A 51 7.11 2.76 -4.59
CA ALA A 51 7.46 3.14 -5.95
C ALA A 51 8.08 4.55 -6.03
N LEU A 52 7.60 5.50 -5.21
CA LEU A 52 8.16 6.85 -5.12
C LEU A 52 9.56 6.86 -4.49
N VAL A 53 9.79 6.07 -3.44
CA VAL A 53 11.11 5.91 -2.81
C VAL A 53 12.10 5.33 -3.81
N GLU A 54 11.71 4.30 -4.55
CA GLU A 54 12.53 3.56 -5.50
C GLU A 54 12.89 4.43 -6.70
N SER A 55 11.92 5.24 -7.18
CA SER A 55 12.14 6.25 -8.23
C SER A 55 13.19 7.27 -7.79
N LYS A 56 13.14 7.73 -6.54
CA LYS A 56 14.11 8.67 -5.97
C LYS A 56 15.49 8.05 -5.75
N LYS A 57 15.58 6.72 -5.57
CA LYS A 57 16.84 5.95 -5.51
C LYS A 57 17.42 5.59 -6.89
N GLN A 58 16.85 6.12 -7.98
CA GLN A 58 17.19 5.75 -9.37
C GLN A 58 16.97 4.26 -9.71
N GLN A 59 16.25 3.51 -8.88
CA GLN A 59 15.89 2.12 -9.14
C GLN A 59 14.56 2.05 -9.89
N MET A 60 14.58 2.47 -11.15
CA MET A 60 13.39 2.57 -12.00
C MET A 60 12.65 1.24 -12.16
N VAL A 61 13.37 0.12 -12.28
CA VAL A 61 12.77 -1.21 -12.43
C VAL A 61 11.93 -1.57 -11.20
N ASN A 62 12.47 -1.39 -10.00
CA ASN A 62 11.75 -1.67 -8.76
C ASN A 62 10.54 -0.74 -8.58
N SER A 63 10.68 0.54 -8.95
CA SER A 63 9.57 1.49 -8.94
C SER A 63 8.41 1.04 -9.83
N ILE A 64 8.70 0.59 -11.05
CA ILE A 64 7.69 0.06 -11.98
C ILE A 64 7.04 -1.22 -11.44
N ILE A 65 7.81 -2.13 -10.85
CA ILE A 65 7.29 -3.37 -10.25
C ILE A 65 6.29 -3.04 -9.13
N GLN A 66 6.63 -2.10 -8.24
CA GLN A 66 5.76 -1.71 -7.13
C GLN A 66 4.51 -0.97 -7.61
N LEU A 67 4.63 -0.12 -8.63
CA LEU A 67 3.48 0.50 -9.31
C LEU A 67 2.53 -0.55 -9.92
N LEU A 68 3.09 -1.55 -10.61
CA LEU A 68 2.31 -2.61 -11.22
C LEU A 68 1.60 -3.47 -10.15
N ARG A 69 2.26 -3.75 -9.02
CA ARG A 69 1.63 -4.43 -7.88
C ARG A 69 0.48 -3.61 -7.29
N ALA A 70 0.67 -2.32 -7.09
CA ALA A 70 -0.40 -1.43 -6.62
C ALA A 70 -1.60 -1.46 -7.57
N LEU A 71 -1.35 -1.37 -8.88
CA LEU A 71 -2.38 -1.43 -9.91
C LEU A 71 -3.14 -2.77 -9.90
N ILE A 72 -2.42 -3.90 -9.83
CA ILE A 72 -3.04 -5.24 -9.77
C ILE A 72 -3.93 -5.36 -8.54
N ILE A 73 -3.48 -4.89 -7.37
CA ILE A 73 -4.28 -4.94 -6.13
C ILE A 73 -5.54 -4.11 -6.29
N VAL A 74 -5.46 -2.87 -6.81
CA VAL A 74 -6.63 -2.02 -7.01
C VAL A 74 -7.62 -2.66 -7.98
N LEU A 75 -7.16 -3.14 -9.13
CA LEU A 75 -8.03 -3.78 -10.12
C LEU A 75 -8.66 -5.05 -9.56
N PHE A 76 -7.86 -5.94 -8.97
CA PHE A 76 -8.33 -7.21 -8.41
C PHE A 76 -9.38 -6.99 -7.32
N THR A 77 -9.13 -6.04 -6.42
CA THR A 77 -10.01 -5.79 -5.28
C THR A 77 -11.29 -5.07 -5.67
N THR A 78 -11.23 -4.21 -6.70
CA THR A 78 -12.42 -3.59 -7.27
C THR A 78 -13.29 -4.62 -7.98
N ILE A 79 -12.69 -5.56 -8.73
CA ILE A 79 -13.43 -6.66 -9.39
C ILE A 79 -14.01 -7.65 -8.37
N LEU A 80 -13.31 -7.93 -7.28
CA LEU A 80 -13.80 -8.89 -6.27
C LEU A 80 -14.99 -8.34 -5.49
N TYR A 81 -15.10 -7.01 -5.40
CA TYR A 81 -16.14 -6.33 -4.65
C TYR A 81 -17.39 -5.98 -5.47
N PHE A 82 -17.24 -5.71 -6.78
CA PHE A 82 -18.33 -5.42 -7.72
C PHE A 82 -18.79 -6.67 -8.47
#